data_AF-A0A3P8JEQ5-F1
#
_entry.id   AF-A0A3P8JEQ5-F1
#
_cell.length_a   1.000
_cell.length_b   1.000
_cell.length_c   1.000
_cell.angle_alpha   90.00
_cell.angle_beta   90.00
_cell.angle_gamma   90.00
#
_symmetry.space_group_name_H-M   'P 1'
#
loop_
_entity.id
_entity.type
_entity.pdbx_description
1 polymer ?
#
loop_
_entity_poly.entity_id
_entity_poly.type
_entity_poly.pdbx_seq_one_letter_code
_entity_poly.pdbx_strand_id
1 'polypeptide(L)' 'MGRTALIIHPALKERSNTLADPASDIKTCDHYEQFPLYLAGDAQQHYGIPHGFSSRIALERFLSGLFGEAQPTMSHS' A
#
# COMPACT_ATOMS: atom_id res chain seq x y z
N MET A 1 -6.93 -12.10 -13.60
CA MET A 1 -5.66 -11.83 -12.90
C MET A 1 -5.19 -10.41 -13.22
N GLY A 2 -5.76 -9.40 -12.57
CA GLY A 2 -5.52 -7.99 -12.92
C GLY A 2 -4.47 -7.33 -12.02
N ARG A 3 -3.21 -7.32 -12.48
CA ARG A 3 -2.14 -6.33 -12.19
C ARG A 3 -1.96 -5.88 -10.74
N THR A 4 -1.82 -6.79 -9.77
CA THR A 4 -1.17 -6.40 -8.52
C THR A 4 0.31 -6.15 -8.81
N ALA A 5 0.76 -4.89 -8.70
CA ALA A 5 2.14 -4.50 -8.94
C ALA A 5 2.89 -4.27 -7.62
N LEU A 6 2.17 -3.90 -6.57
CA LEU A 6 2.73 -3.55 -5.27
C LEU A 6 1.79 -3.99 -4.14
N ILE A 7 2.36 -4.44 -3.03
CA ILE A 7 1.65 -4.76 -1.80
C ILE A 7 2.07 -3.74 -0.74
N ILE A 8 1.10 -3.00 -0.20
CA ILE A 8 1.34 -1.96 0.81
C ILE A 8 1.00 -2.45 2.20
N HIS A 9 1.89 -2.14 3.15
CA HIS A 9 1.72 -2.48 4.55
C HIS A 9 0.46 -1.78 5.12
N PRO A 10 -0.42 -2.49 5.85
CA PRO A 10 -1.68 -1.93 6.35
C PRO A 10 -1.53 -0.67 7.22
N ALA A 11 -0.38 -0.47 7.87
CA ALA A 11 -0.07 0.76 8.62
C ALA A 11 -0.08 2.03 7.74
N LEU A 12 0.08 1.89 6.42
CA LEU A 12 0.06 3.01 5.47
C LEU A 12 -1.28 3.15 4.75
N LYS A 13 -2.31 2.36 5.11
CA LYS A 13 -3.61 2.28 4.41
C LYS A 13 -4.22 3.64 4.09
N GLU A 14 -4.32 4.51 5.09
CA GLU A 14 -4.98 5.81 4.91
C GLU A 14 -4.26 6.67 3.88
N ARG A 15 -2.92 6.74 3.97
CA ARG A 15 -2.10 7.50 3.02
C ARG A 15 -2.05 6.85 1.64
N SER A 16 -1.99 5.52 1.54
CA SER A 16 -2.00 4.84 0.24
C SER A 16 -3.33 5.06 -0.49
N ASN A 17 -4.45 4.99 0.23
CA ASN A 17 -5.78 5.13 -0.37
C ASN A 17 -6.10 6.56 -0.82
N THR A 18 -5.43 7.58 -0.28
CA THR A 18 -5.57 8.96 -0.80
C THR A 18 -4.84 9.16 -2.13
N LEU A 19 -3.89 8.27 -2.46
CA LEU A 19 -3.06 8.36 -3.67
C LEU A 19 -3.56 7.47 -4.80
N ALA A 20 -4.08 6.28 -4.49
CA ALA A 20 -4.66 5.37 -5.46
C ALA A 20 -5.62 4.37 -4.82
N ASP A 21 -6.67 4.00 -5.54
CA ASP A 21 -7.55 2.91 -5.12
C ASP A 21 -6.81 1.57 -5.09
N PRO A 22 -7.05 0.73 -4.07
CA PRO A 22 -6.51 -0.62 -4.05
C PRO A 22 -7.19 -1.51 -5.09
N ALA A 23 -6.47 -2.52 -5.57
CA ALA A 23 -7.00 -3.51 -6.52
C ALA A 23 -7.99 -4.48 -5.87
N SER A 24 -7.89 -4.67 -4.55
CA SER A 24 -8.84 -5.36 -3.67
C SER A 24 -8.58 -4.95 -2.22
N ASP A 25 -9.52 -5.23 -1.31
CA ASP A 25 -9.41 -4.77 0.08
C ASP A 25 -8.17 -5.32 0.80
N ILE A 26 -7.92 -6.61 0.64
CA ILE A 26 -6.76 -7.31 1.21
C ILE A 26 -6.26 -8.39 0.24
N LYS A 27 -4.99 -8.76 0.42
CA LYS A 27 -4.40 -9.96 -0.14
C LYS A 27 -3.64 -10.68 0.97
N THR A 28 -3.99 -11.93 1.23
CA THR A 28 -3.29 -12.78 2.20
C THR A 28 -2.15 -13.55 1.53
N CYS A 29 -1.05 -13.75 2.26
CA CYS A 29 0.10 -14.54 1.85
C CYS A 29 0.89 -14.97 3.10
N ASP A 30 1.37 -16.20 3.13
CA ASP A 30 2.26 -16.72 4.17
C ASP A 30 3.69 -16.14 4.09
N HIS A 31 4.11 -15.63 2.93
CA HIS A 31 5.45 -15.06 2.73
C HIS A 31 5.58 -13.58 3.17
N TYR A 32 4.50 -12.93 3.61
CA TYR A 32 4.57 -11.52 4.05
C TYR A 32 4.99 -11.41 5.52
N GLU A 33 6.18 -11.89 5.86
CA GLU A 33 6.65 -12.03 7.25
C GLU A 33 6.64 -10.71 8.04
N GLN A 34 6.77 -9.57 7.36
CA GLN A 34 6.79 -8.23 7.98
C GLN A 34 5.42 -7.54 8.01
N PHE A 35 4.37 -8.20 7.52
CA PHE A 35 3.00 -7.67 7.51
C PHE A 35 2.24 -8.19 8.73
N PRO A 36 1.11 -7.59 9.12
CA PRO A 36 0.30 -8.12 10.22
C PRO A 36 -0.37 -9.45 9.85
N LEU A 37 -0.54 -10.31 10.85
CA LEU A 37 -1.31 -11.57 10.74
C LEU A 37 -2.78 -11.28 10.45
N TYR A 38 -3.37 -12.09 9.58
CA TYR A 38 -4.79 -12.05 9.26
C TYR A 38 -5.56 -12.97 10.21
N LEU A 39 -6.10 -12.40 11.30
CA LEU A 39 -6.75 -13.16 12.36
C LEU A 39 -8.15 -13.68 12.02
N ALA A 40 -8.72 -13.26 10.89
CA ALA A 40 -10.07 -13.65 10.47
C ALA A 40 -10.10 -14.86 9.51
N GLY A 41 -8.95 -15.46 9.19
CA GLY A 41 -8.85 -16.64 8.34
C GLY A 41 -8.40 -17.90 9.10
N ASP A 42 -8.56 -19.06 8.45
CA ASP A 42 -8.20 -20.37 9.03
C ASP A 42 -6.68 -20.66 9.04
N ALA A 43 -5.89 -19.88 8.29
CA ALA A 43 -4.45 -20.07 8.13
C ALA A 43 -3.65 -18.92 8.75
N GLN A 44 -2.45 -19.21 9.26
CA GLN A 44 -1.47 -18.22 9.75
C GLN A 44 -0.86 -17.45 8.57
N GLN A 45 -1.69 -16.68 7.88
CA GLN A 45 -1.29 -15.85 6.76
C GLN A 45 -1.22 -14.40 7.19
N HIS A 46 -0.35 -13.65 6.55
CA HIS A 46 -0.22 -12.22 6.72
C HIS A 46 -0.99 -11.50 5.61
N TYR A 47 -1.44 -10.28 5.85
CA TYR A 47 -2.23 -9.54 4.85
C TYR A 47 -1.61 -8.18 4.53
N GLY A 48 -1.70 -7.83 3.25
CA GLY A 48 -1.35 -6.50 2.74
C GLY A 48 -2.43 -5.95 1.82
N ILE A 49 -2.27 -4.69 1.42
CA ILE A 49 -3.20 -3.98 0.55
C ILE A 49 -2.62 -3.98 -0.87
N PRO A 50 -3.22 -4.70 -1.83
CA PRO A 50 -2.70 -4.76 -3.18
C PRO A 50 -3.04 -3.49 -3.96
N HIS A 51 -2.05 -2.86 -4.57
CA HIS A 51 -2.23 -1.78 -5.53
C HIS A 51 -1.77 -2.21 -6.92
N GLY A 52 -2.48 -1.69 -7.93
CA GLY A 52 -2.19 -1.92 -9.34
C GLY A 52 -2.05 -0.60 -10.08
N PHE A 53 -1.13 -0.57 -11.04
CA PHE A 53 -0.85 0.64 -11.82
C PHE A 53 -0.93 0.33 -13.31
N SER A 54 -1.46 1.27 -14.09
CA SER A 54 -1.56 1.17 -15.55
C SER A 54 -0.26 1.57 -16.26
N SER A 55 0.65 2.26 -15.57
CA SER A 55 1.93 2.70 -16.12
C SER A 55 3.00 2.81 -15.03
N ARG A 56 4.26 2.83 -15.46
CA ARG A 56 5.42 3.09 -14.59
C ARG A 56 5.35 4.48 -13.93
N ILE A 57 4.91 5.49 -14.69
CA ILE A 57 4.80 6.87 -14.18
C ILE A 57 3.79 6.96 -13.02
N ALA A 58 2.67 6.23 -13.11
CA ALA A 58 1.69 6.18 -12.02
C ALA A 58 2.26 5.53 -10.75
N LEU A 59 3.03 4.44 -10.90
CA LEU A 59 3.73 3.80 -9.79
C LEU A 59 4.76 4.75 -9.16
N GLU A 60 5.57 5.43 -9.96
CA GLU A 60 6.59 6.36 -9.45
C GLU A 60 5.96 7.54 -8.67
N ARG A 61 4.87 8.13 -9.19
CA ARG A 61 4.12 9.18 -8.48
C ARG A 61 3.54 8.69 -7.16
N PHE A 62 2.99 7.47 -7.16
CA PHE A 62 2.44 6.85 -5.96
C PHE A 62 3.54 6.65 -4.89
N LEU A 63 4.69 6.10 -5.27
CA LEU A 63 5.82 5.90 -4.36
C LEU A 63 6.33 7.23 -3.79
N SER A 64 6.49 8.25 -4.63
CA SER A 64 6.90 9.59 -4.19
C SER A 64 5.87 10.24 -3.26
N GLY A 65 4.57 10.08 -3.51
CA GLY A 65 3.54 10.60 -2.60
C GLY A 65 3.45 9.84 -1.28
N LEU A 66 3.70 8.53 -1.29
CA LEU A 66 3.56 7.68 -0.11
C LEU A 66 4.77 7.81 0.84
N PHE A 67 5.98 7.81 0.26
CA PHE A 67 7.26 7.75 0.98
C PHE A 67 8.12 9.01 0.86
N GLY A 68 7.77 9.95 -0.01
CA GLY A 68 8.49 11.23 -0.12
C GLY A 68 8.31 12.10 1.11
N GLU A 69 9.21 13.07 1.29
CA GLU A 69 9.22 13.96 2.45
C GLU A 69 7.93 14.79 2.50
N ALA A 70 7.30 14.84 3.66
CA ALA A 70 6.26 15.83 3.93
C ALA A 70 6.93 17.20 3.80
N GLN A 71 6.56 17.96 2.76
CA GLN A 71 7.12 19.27 2.53
C GLN A 71 6.95 20.10 3.82
N PRO A 72 8.05 20.59 4.44
CA PRO A 72 7.92 21.40 5.64
C PRO A 72 7.06 22.59 5.27
N THR A 73 5.91 22.72 5.95
CA THR A 73 5.06 23.90 5.82
C THR A 73 5.91 25.08 6.22
N MET A 74 6.35 25.87 5.23
CA MET A 74 7.04 27.13 5.48
C MET A 74 6.06 28.02 6.22
N SER A 75 6.21 28.06 7.54
CA SER A 75 5.53 29.01 8.41
C SER A 75 6.14 30.37 8.09
N HIS A 76 5.47 31.12 7.21
CA HIS A 76 5.76 32.53 7.03
C HIS A 76 5.49 33.23 8.37
N SER A 77 6.55 33.74 8.97
CA SER A 77 6.51 34.67 10.11
C SER A 77 5.96 36.03 9.69
#